data_AF-A0A7Y1U8W2-F1
#
_entry.id   AF-A0A7Y1U8W2-F1
#
_cell.length_a   1.000
_cell.length_b   1.000
_cell.length_c   1.000
_cell.angle_alpha   90.00
_cell.angle_beta   90.00
_cell.angle_gamma   90.00
#
_symmetry.space_group_name_H-M   'P 1'
#
loop_
_entity.id
_entity.type
_entity.pdbx_description
1 polymer ?
#
loop_
_entity_poly.entity_id
_entity_poly.type
_entity_poly.pdbx_seq_one_letter_code
_entity_poly.pdbx_strand_id
1 'polypeptide(L)'
;MYQKILFTSVLGMAFLASPAQVDLSKYSATKRTKIAEEEQIASETDQVFQTLMTQGVEFFENNEFEQAIDRFEEAGERRPLNVYPPVMIEDVRLAMDLYVEEEPQEEEVENPVEEQSKEPELTAEERVEQMYQAELAKVYKDMPPPP
;
A
#
# COMPACT_ATOMS: atom_id res chain seq x y z
N MET A 1 -1.50 -45.15 7.29
CA MET A 1 -0.37 -44.39 7.86
C MET A 1 -0.35 -43.04 7.17
N TYR A 2 -0.95 -42.01 7.78
CA TYR A 2 -0.91 -40.64 7.25
C TYR A 2 0.12 -39.85 8.05
N GLN A 3 1.22 -39.48 7.41
CA GLN A 3 2.23 -38.59 7.99
C GLN A 3 1.86 -37.16 7.60
N LYS A 4 1.32 -36.42 8.57
CA LYS A 4 1.05 -34.98 8.46
C LYS A 4 2.40 -34.27 8.46
N ILE A 5 2.78 -33.68 7.33
CA ILE A 5 3.88 -32.71 7.29
C ILE A 5 3.25 -31.34 7.51
N LEU A 6 3.54 -30.79 8.69
CA LEU A 6 3.12 -29.49 9.16
C LEU A 6 3.70 -28.39 8.26
N PHE A 7 2.82 -27.53 7.76
CA PHE A 7 3.16 -26.19 7.29
C PHE A 7 3.88 -25.46 8.42
N THR A 8 5.20 -25.34 8.33
CA THR A 8 5.94 -24.38 9.15
C THR A 8 5.82 -23.03 8.47
N SER A 9 4.68 -22.39 8.74
CA SER A 9 4.51 -20.95 8.61
C SER A 9 5.66 -20.30 9.38
N VAL A 10 6.50 -19.53 8.68
CA VAL A 10 7.44 -18.63 9.34
C VAL A 10 6.57 -17.54 9.97
N LEU A 11 6.30 -17.77 11.25
CA LEU A 11 5.67 -16.86 12.18
C LEU A 11 6.43 -15.53 12.17
N GLY A 12 5.69 -14.45 11.94
CA GLY A 12 6.19 -13.09 11.88
C GLY A 12 7.00 -12.69 13.11
N MET A 13 8.00 -11.86 12.86
CA MET A 13 8.61 -11.02 13.86
C MET A 13 8.36 -9.58 13.45
N ALA A 14 7.09 -9.15 13.57
CA ALA A 14 6.75 -7.74 13.57
C ALA A 14 7.28 -7.15 14.89
N PHE A 15 8.53 -6.71 14.88
CA PHE A 15 9.07 -5.86 15.93
C PHE A 15 8.62 -4.43 15.61
N LEU A 16 7.37 -4.07 15.95
CA LEU A 16 6.88 -2.69 15.88
C LEU A 16 7.50 -1.86 17.01
N ALA A 17 8.81 -1.67 16.98
CA ALA A 17 9.44 -0.55 17.65
C ALA A 17 9.44 0.58 16.64
N SER A 18 8.46 1.49 16.75
CA SER A 18 8.46 2.73 15.97
C SER A 18 9.85 3.37 16.12
N PRO A 19 10.61 3.57 15.02
CA PRO A 19 11.99 4.01 15.14
C PRO A 19 12.01 5.41 15.74
N ALA A 20 12.62 5.53 16.91
CA ALA A 20 12.77 6.77 17.63
C ALA A 20 13.57 7.77 16.79
N GLN A 21 12.88 8.65 16.07
CA GLN A 21 13.50 9.73 15.32
C GLN A 21 14.26 10.65 16.26
N VAL A 22 15.40 11.17 15.80
CA VAL A 22 16.24 12.03 16.61
C VAL A 22 15.61 13.40 16.76
N ASP A 23 15.29 13.79 18.00
CA ASP A 23 14.83 15.15 18.31
C ASP A 23 15.96 16.17 18.13
N LEU A 24 16.00 16.78 16.95
CA LEU A 24 16.99 17.80 16.60
C LEU A 24 16.78 19.13 17.34
N SER A 25 15.62 19.36 17.98
CA SER A 25 15.33 20.62 18.70
C SER A 25 16.26 20.86 19.90
N LYS A 26 16.90 19.80 20.40
CA LYS A 26 17.90 19.84 21.47
C LYS A 26 19.23 20.47 21.06
N TYR A 27 19.48 20.67 19.76
CA TYR A 27 20.70 21.28 19.25
C TYR A 27 20.52 22.77 18.94
N SER A 28 21.61 23.53 19.02
CA SER A 28 21.62 24.94 18.61
C SER A 28 21.32 25.09 17.11
N ALA A 29 20.85 26.27 16.70
CA ALA A 29 20.55 26.57 15.29
C ALA A 29 21.74 26.25 14.36
N THR A 30 22.95 26.71 14.70
CA THR A 30 24.17 26.43 13.94
C THR A 30 24.46 24.94 13.81
N LYS A 31 24.23 24.17 14.89
CA LYS A 31 24.48 22.73 14.87
C LYS A 31 23.45 22.00 14.01
N ARG A 32 22.17 22.41 14.06
CA ARG A 32 21.11 21.85 13.20
C ARG A 32 21.40 22.10 11.71
N THR A 33 21.81 23.30 11.33
CA THR A 33 22.21 23.60 9.94
C THR A 33 23.34 22.70 9.47
N LYS A 34 24.37 22.53 10.30
CA LYS A 34 25.49 21.64 9.96
C LYS A 34 25.05 20.18 9.82
N ILE A 35 24.19 19.69 10.71
CA ILE A 35 23.62 18.34 10.59
C ILE A 35 22.86 18.19 9.27
N ALA A 36 22.01 19.15 8.92
CA ALA A 36 21.24 19.11 7.68
C ALA A 36 22.13 19.10 6.43
N GLU A 37 23.19 19.92 6.40
CA GLU A 37 24.17 19.93 5.29
C GLU A 37 24.92 18.60 5.15
N GLU A 38 25.44 18.05 6.27
CA GLU A 38 26.14 16.77 6.29
C GLU A 38 25.21 15.62 5.86
N GLU A 39 23.96 15.67 6.33
CA GLU A 39 22.95 14.66 6.06
C GLU A 39 22.52 14.66 4.59
N GLN A 40 22.34 15.85 4.00
CA GLN A 40 22.03 16.00 2.57
C GLN A 40 23.12 15.32 1.73
N ILE A 41 24.38 15.69 1.91
CA ILE A 41 25.52 15.14 1.16
C ILE A 41 25.60 13.62 1.34
N ALA A 42 25.51 13.15 2.58
CA ALA A 42 25.60 11.73 2.84
C ALA A 42 24.41 10.97 2.24
N SER A 43 23.22 11.58 2.14
CA SER A 43 22.00 10.93 1.62
C SER A 43 22.09 10.71 0.11
N GLU A 44 22.69 11.65 -0.61
CA GLU A 44 22.89 11.56 -2.07
C GLU A 44 23.81 10.39 -2.46
N THR A 45 24.73 10.03 -1.59
CA THR A 45 25.69 8.93 -1.84
C THR A 45 25.23 7.57 -1.29
N ASP A 46 24.13 7.53 -0.54
CA ASP A 46 23.62 6.31 0.08
C ASP A 46 22.59 5.64 -0.82
N GLN A 47 23.04 4.68 -1.63
CA GLN A 47 22.19 3.99 -2.60
C GLN A 47 20.98 3.29 -1.96
N VAL A 48 21.14 2.72 -0.76
CA VAL A 48 20.04 2.03 -0.08
C VAL A 48 18.97 3.05 0.33
N PHE A 49 19.39 4.18 0.92
CA PHE A 49 18.48 5.27 1.23
C PHE A 49 17.76 5.79 -0.03
N GLN A 50 18.49 6.03 -1.12
CA GLN A 50 17.90 6.49 -2.38
C GLN A 50 16.86 5.50 -2.91
N THR A 51 17.17 4.20 -2.93
CA THR A 51 16.22 3.16 -3.36
C THR A 51 14.96 3.15 -2.50
N LEU A 52 15.10 3.21 -1.17
CA LEU A 52 13.95 3.23 -0.26
C LEU A 52 13.08 4.47 -0.49
N MET A 53 13.70 5.65 -0.65
CA MET A 53 12.97 6.89 -0.94
C MET A 53 12.25 6.82 -2.29
N THR A 54 12.89 6.28 -3.34
CA THR A 54 12.25 6.10 -4.65
C THR A 54 11.08 5.13 -4.57
N GLN A 55 11.24 3.99 -3.91
CA GLN A 55 10.15 3.02 -3.74
C GLN A 55 8.98 3.62 -2.94
N GLY A 56 9.26 4.39 -1.88
CA GLY A 56 8.21 5.07 -1.11
C GLY A 56 7.41 6.06 -1.95
N VAL A 57 8.09 6.83 -2.82
CA VAL A 57 7.43 7.73 -3.78
C VAL A 57 6.60 6.93 -4.80
N GLU A 58 7.14 5.86 -5.38
CA GLU A 58 6.41 5.02 -6.34
C GLU A 58 5.14 4.42 -5.71
N PHE A 59 5.22 3.92 -4.48
CA PHE A 59 4.03 3.44 -3.76
C PHE A 59 3.04 4.57 -3.48
N PHE A 60 3.52 5.75 -3.09
CA PHE A 60 2.65 6.89 -2.83
C PHE A 60 1.92 7.35 -4.10
N GLU A 61 2.60 7.42 -5.24
CA GLU A 61 2.02 7.76 -6.55
C GLU A 61 0.96 6.73 -7.01
N ASN A 62 1.09 5.48 -6.56
CA ASN A 62 0.12 4.40 -6.85
C ASN A 62 -1.01 4.29 -5.82
N ASN A 63 -1.11 5.22 -4.84
CA ASN A 63 -2.03 5.18 -3.70
C ASN A 63 -1.84 3.96 -2.78
N GLU A 64 -0.68 3.32 -2.83
CA GLU A 64 -0.30 2.22 -1.93
C GLU A 64 0.27 2.81 -0.62
N PHE A 65 -0.58 3.48 0.17
CA PHE A 65 -0.16 4.32 1.29
C PHE A 65 0.59 3.56 2.39
N GLU A 66 0.15 2.34 2.75
CA GLU A 66 0.83 1.53 3.76
C GLU A 66 2.26 1.16 3.31
N GLN A 67 2.40 0.69 2.07
CA GLN A 67 3.71 0.37 1.49
C GLN A 67 4.62 1.60 1.39
N ALA A 68 4.05 2.77 1.07
CA ALA A 68 4.79 4.02 1.04
C ALA A 68 5.34 4.39 2.43
N ILE A 69 4.51 4.29 3.48
CA ILE A 69 4.92 4.51 4.87
C ILE A 69 6.05 3.54 5.23
N ASP A 70 5.90 2.24 4.95
CA ASP A 70 6.93 1.23 5.26
C ASP A 70 8.29 1.59 4.64
N ARG A 71 8.32 2.00 3.36
CA ARG A 71 9.57 2.39 2.70
C ARG A 71 10.20 3.65 3.32
N PHE A 72 9.38 4.65 3.66
CA PHE A 72 9.88 5.87 4.31
C PHE A 72 10.33 5.62 5.75
N GLU A 73 9.69 4.70 6.48
CA GLU A 73 10.14 4.27 7.81
C GLU A 73 11.51 3.59 7.72
N GLU A 74 11.70 2.63 6.80
CA GLU A 74 12.99 2.00 6.54
C GLU A 74 14.07 3.04 6.14
N ALA A 75 13.71 4.06 5.34
CA ALA A 75 14.61 5.15 4.98
C ALA A 75 14.99 6.02 6.19
N GLY A 76 14.03 6.30 7.08
CA GLY A 76 14.23 7.02 8.34
C GLY A 76 15.10 6.25 9.33
N GLU A 77 14.96 4.93 9.41
CA GLU A 77 15.83 4.05 10.20
C GLU A 77 17.26 4.05 9.69
N ARG A 78 17.42 3.99 8.36
CA ARG A 78 18.72 4.05 7.71
C ARG A 78 19.41 5.38 7.98
N ARG A 79 18.64 6.48 8.02
CA ARG A 79 19.10 7.86 8.14
C ARG A 79 18.31 8.66 9.19
N PRO A 80 18.54 8.40 10.48
CA PRO A 80 17.71 8.93 11.58
C PRO A 80 17.89 10.43 11.85
N LEU A 81 18.90 11.07 11.25
CA LEU A 81 19.10 12.51 11.29
C LEU A 81 18.51 13.22 10.07
N ASN A 82 18.05 12.46 9.06
CA ASN A 82 17.40 13.01 7.88
C ASN A 82 15.96 13.39 8.21
N VAL A 83 15.63 14.65 7.95
CA VAL A 83 14.29 15.18 8.22
C VAL A 83 13.28 14.82 7.14
N TYR A 84 13.73 14.34 5.98
CA TYR A 84 12.87 14.14 4.81
C TYR A 84 11.95 12.91 4.91
N PRO A 85 12.41 11.70 5.29
CA PRO A 85 11.50 10.56 5.46
C PRO A 85 10.33 10.80 6.44
N PRO A 86 10.53 11.40 7.64
CA PRO A 86 9.41 11.76 8.51
C PRO A 86 8.37 12.65 7.84
N VAL A 87 8.83 13.67 7.09
CA VAL A 87 7.95 14.60 6.40
C VAL A 87 7.11 13.86 5.35
N MET A 88 7.72 12.96 4.59
CA MET A 88 6.99 12.15 3.61
C MET A 88 5.96 11.22 4.26
N ILE A 89 6.26 10.64 5.42
CA ILE A 89 5.28 9.81 6.16
C ILE A 89 4.06 10.64 6.58
N GLU A 90 4.27 11.87 7.07
CA GLU A 90 3.16 12.77 7.42
C GLU A 90 2.35 13.18 6.19
N ASP A 91 3.00 13.44 5.05
CA ASP A 91 2.32 13.74 3.78
C ASP A 91 1.47 12.57 3.30
N VAL A 92 1.98 11.33 3.40
CA VAL A 92 1.23 10.10 3.06
C VAL A 92 0.04 9.90 4.00
N ARG A 93 0.20 10.12 5.31
CA ARG A 93 -0.88 10.02 6.29
C ARG A 93 -1.97 11.04 6.01
N LEU A 94 -1.59 12.29 5.72
CA LEU A 94 -2.54 13.33 5.34
C LEU A 94 -3.30 12.96 4.06
N ALA A 95 -2.60 12.43 3.05
CA ALA A 95 -3.25 11.94 1.84
C ALA A 95 -4.26 10.83 2.17
N MET A 96 -3.86 9.81 2.92
CA MET A 96 -4.73 8.71 3.33
C MET A 96 -6.01 9.22 4.03
N ASP A 97 -5.89 10.19 4.95
CA ASP A 97 -7.04 10.81 5.62
C ASP A 97 -7.98 11.51 4.62
N LEU A 98 -7.42 12.27 3.66
CA LEU A 98 -8.20 12.93 2.61
C LEU A 98 -8.89 11.93 1.67
N TYR A 99 -8.23 10.83 1.31
CA TYR A 99 -8.81 9.78 0.46
C TYR A 99 -9.97 9.06 1.16
N VAL A 100 -9.86 8.83 2.48
CA VAL A 100 -10.95 8.23 3.29
C VAL A 100 -12.14 9.17 3.43
N GLU A 101 -11.93 10.49 3.48
CA GLU A 101 -13.01 11.47 3.56
C GLU A 101 -13.83 11.62 2.25
N GLU A 102 -13.27 11.25 1.09
CA GLU A 102 -13.97 11.29 -0.21
C GLU A 102 -14.79 10.03 -0.53
N GLU A 103 -14.58 8.93 0.18
CA GLU A 103 -15.48 7.77 0.14
C GLU A 103 -16.75 8.09 0.96
N PRO A 104 -17.97 8.05 0.36
CA PRO A 104 -19.17 8.12 1.17
C PRO A 104 -19.16 6.92 2.11
N GLN A 105 -19.14 7.17 3.43
CA GLN A 105 -19.14 6.15 4.47
C GLN A 105 -20.12 5.01 4.11
N GLU A 106 -19.58 3.89 3.62
CA GLU A 106 -20.35 2.65 3.56
C GLU A 106 -20.57 2.24 5.00
N GLU A 107 -21.81 2.44 5.44
CA GLU A 107 -22.30 2.01 6.74
C GLU A 107 -21.80 0.59 7.03
N GLU A 108 -21.20 0.46 8.21
CA GLU A 108 -20.89 -0.80 8.87
C GLU A 108 -22.14 -1.69 8.92
N VAL A 109 -22.35 -2.52 7.89
CA VAL A 109 -23.33 -3.61 7.95
C VAL A 109 -22.68 -4.78 8.65
N GLU A 110 -22.70 -4.69 9.97
CA GLU A 110 -22.54 -5.80 10.89
C GLU A 110 -23.53 -6.92 10.53
N ASN A 111 -23.05 -8.09 10.07
CA ASN A 111 -23.49 -9.39 10.60
C ASN A 111 -22.62 -10.56 10.05
N PRO A 112 -22.50 -11.64 10.83
CA PRO A 112 -21.33 -12.51 10.82
C PRO A 112 -21.53 -13.84 10.09
N VAL A 113 -20.41 -14.53 9.85
CA VAL A 113 -20.25 -16.00 9.68
C VAL A 113 -20.14 -16.54 8.25
N GLU A 114 -19.22 -17.52 8.14
CA GLU A 114 -19.06 -18.60 7.14
C GLU A 114 -18.50 -18.20 5.75
N GLU A 115 -17.24 -18.55 5.44
CA GLU A 115 -16.75 -19.89 5.05
C GLU A 115 -16.94 -20.18 3.55
N GLN A 116 -15.79 -20.30 2.87
CA GLN A 116 -15.53 -21.10 1.67
C GLN A 116 -16.63 -21.21 0.60
N SER A 117 -16.36 -20.61 -0.57
CA SER A 117 -16.41 -21.40 -1.82
C SER A 117 -15.73 -20.67 -2.96
N LYS A 118 -14.80 -21.38 -3.60
CA LYS A 118 -14.17 -21.02 -4.87
C LYS A 118 -15.23 -20.88 -5.96
N GLU A 119 -15.36 -19.69 -6.53
CA GLU A 119 -16.04 -19.50 -7.82
C GLU A 119 -14.95 -19.45 -8.91
N PRO A 120 -15.07 -20.20 -10.03
CA PRO A 120 -14.03 -20.20 -11.04
C PRO A 120 -13.98 -18.83 -11.73
N GLU A 121 -12.81 -18.21 -11.72
CA GLU A 121 -12.54 -16.94 -12.39
C GLU A 121 -12.73 -17.11 -13.90
N LEU A 122 -13.93 -16.80 -14.39
CA LEU A 122 -14.19 -16.67 -15.82
C LEU A 122 -13.26 -15.58 -16.36
N THR A 123 -12.47 -15.92 -17.36
CA THR A 123 -11.55 -14.96 -17.97
C THR A 123 -12.33 -13.78 -18.54
N ALA A 124 -11.69 -12.61 -18.66
CA ALA A 124 -12.33 -11.41 -19.19
C ALA A 124 -13.01 -11.67 -20.55
N GLU A 125 -12.43 -12.56 -21.36
CA GLU A 125 -12.97 -12.99 -22.65
C GLU A 125 -14.26 -13.81 -22.51
N GLU A 126 -14.31 -14.76 -21.57
CA GLU A 126 -15.50 -15.58 -21.32
C GLU A 126 -16.65 -14.76 -20.69
N ARG A 127 -16.33 -13.74 -19.89
CA ARG A 127 -17.32 -12.79 -19.36
C ARG A 127 -17.94 -11.93 -20.46
N VAL A 128 -17.12 -11.43 -21.38
CA VAL A 128 -17.60 -10.65 -22.53
C VAL A 128 -18.45 -11.53 -23.46
N GLU A 129 -18.06 -12.79 -23.66
CA GLU A 129 -18.85 -13.74 -24.45
C GLU A 129 -20.22 -14.02 -23.79
N GLN A 130 -20.26 -14.26 -22.48
CA GLN A 130 -21.53 -14.42 -21.76
C GLN A 130 -22.42 -13.18 -21.84
N MET A 131 -21.84 -11.98 -21.73
CA MET A 131 -22.58 -10.74 -21.89
C MET A 131 -23.14 -10.60 -23.31
N TYR A 132 -22.36 -10.93 -24.33
CA TYR A 132 -22.81 -10.90 -25.73
C TYR A 132 -23.96 -11.88 -25.97
N GLN A 133 -23.86 -13.12 -25.46
CA GLN A 133 -24.93 -14.11 -25.59
C GLN A 133 -26.22 -13.71 -24.85
N ALA A 134 -26.09 -13.08 -23.67
CA ALA A 134 -27.24 -12.57 -22.91
C ALA A 134 -27.91 -11.38 -23.60
N GLU A 135 -27.13 -10.50 -24.24
CA GLU A 135 -27.62 -9.37 -25.01
C GLU A 135 -28.36 -9.86 -26.27
N LEU A 136 -27.78 -10.81 -27.00
CA LEU A 136 -28.42 -11.46 -28.15
C LEU A 136 -29.73 -12.13 -27.75
N ALA A 137 -29.78 -12.86 -26.63
CA ALA A 137 -30.99 -13.51 -26.15
C ALA A 137 -32.13 -12.51 -25.85
N LYS A 138 -31.81 -11.29 -25.41
CA LYS A 138 -32.82 -10.21 -25.25
C LYS A 138 -33.31 -9.71 -26.60
N VAL A 139 -32.40 -9.50 -27.55
CA VAL A 139 -32.73 -8.99 -28.89
C VAL A 139 -33.56 -10.01 -29.70
N TYR A 140 -33.28 -11.31 -29.58
CA TYR A 140 -34.01 -12.37 -30.29
C TYR A 140 -35.34 -12.77 -29.65
N LYS A 141 -35.64 -12.31 -28.42
CA LYS A 141 -36.90 -12.60 -27.73
C LYS A 141 -38.12 -11.93 -28.38
N ASP A 142 -37.90 -10.80 -29.05
CA ASP A 142 -38.97 -9.97 -29.66
C ASP A 142 -38.95 -9.98 -31.20
N MET A 143 -38.07 -10.77 -31.82
CA MET A 143 -38.01 -10.90 -33.28
C MET A 143 -39.02 -11.98 -33.75
N PRO A 144 -39.93 -11.68 -34.70
CA PRO A 144 -40.78 -12.72 -35.28
C PRO A 144 -39.88 -13.76 -35.98
N PRO A 145 -40.20 -15.07 -35.91
CA PRO A 145 -39.37 -16.09 -36.54
C PRO A 145 -39.28 -15.82 -38.05
N PRO A 146 -38.10 -16.05 -38.67
CA PRO A 146 -37.95 -15.83 -40.10
C PRO A 146 -38.91 -16.74 -40.88
N PRO A 147 -39.42 -16.27 -42.04
CA PRO A 147 -40.36 -17.04 -42.87
C PRO A 147 -39.75 -18.32 -43.44
#